data_AF-A0A5K0Y315-F1
#
_entry.id   AF-A0A5K0Y315-F1
#
_cell.length_a   1.000
_cell.length_b   1.000
_cell.length_c   1.000
_cell.angle_alpha   90.00
_cell.angle_beta   90.00
_cell.angle_gamma   90.00
#
_symmetry.space_group_name_H-M   'P 1'
#
loop_
_entity.id
_entity.type
_entity.pdbx_description
1 polymer ?
#
loop_
_entity_poly.entity_id
_entity_poly.type
_entity_poly.pdbx_seq_one_letter_code
_entity_poly.pdbx_strand_id
1 'polypeptide(L)' 'KLKYNVEADDDVGNTTEEPDHDLPHISLWAIQDATNNFSEANKLGEGGFGPVYK' A
#
# COMPACT_ATOMS: atom_id res chain seq x y z
N LYS A 1 -10.49 -6.36 -28.31
CA LYS A 1 -10.87 -5.99 -26.93
C LYS A 1 -11.99 -6.93 -26.49
N LEU A 2 -11.67 -7.94 -25.68
CA LEU A 2 -12.68 -8.77 -25.02
C LEU A 2 -13.29 -7.93 -23.89
N LYS A 3 -14.61 -7.82 -23.87
CA LYS A 3 -15.36 -7.17 -22.80
C LYS A 3 -15.71 -8.27 -21.79
N TYR A 4 -15.27 -8.11 -20.55
CA TYR A 4 -15.76 -8.93 -19.45
C TYR A 4 -17.05 -8.29 -18.94
N ASN A 5 -18.15 -9.03 -18.99
CA ASN A 5 -19.43 -8.70 -18.39
C ASN A 5 -19.58 -9.56 -17.13
N VAL A 6 -19.71 -8.93 -15.97
CA VAL A 6 -20.16 -9.56 -14.74
C VAL A 6 -21.37 -8.76 -14.27
N GLU A 7 -22.54 -9.37 -14.35
CA GLU A 7 -23.71 -8.97 -13.56
C GLU A 7 -23.74 -9.89 -12.34
N ALA A 8 -23.67 -9.29 -11.16
CA ALA A 8 -24.08 -9.88 -9.90
C ALA A 8 -24.42 -8.72 -8.97
N ASP A 9 -25.72 -8.51 -8.84
CA ASP A 9 -26.38 -7.52 -8.01
C ASP A 9 -26.26 -7.99 -6.55
N ASP A 10 -25.65 -7.19 -5.66
CA ASP A 10 -25.96 -7.23 -4.22
C ASP A 10 -25.31 -6.05 -3.45
N ASP A 11 -26.21 -5.27 -2.83
CA ASP A 11 -26.06 -4.45 -1.62
C ASP A 11 -25.23 -3.15 -1.61
N VAL A 12 -25.79 -2.16 -0.91
CA VAL A 12 -25.47 -0.73 -0.92
C VAL A 12 -24.09 -0.43 -0.33
N GLY A 13 -23.14 -0.07 -1.19
CA GLY A 13 -21.88 0.57 -0.82
C GLY A 13 -21.70 1.86 -1.62
N ASN A 14 -22.09 2.99 -1.03
CA ASN A 14 -21.81 4.34 -1.51
C ASN A 14 -20.40 4.44 -2.14
N THR A 15 -20.31 4.52 -3.47
CA THR A 15 -19.11 4.96 -4.15
C THR A 15 -19.02 6.47 -3.96
N THR A 16 -18.64 6.91 -2.75
CA THR A 16 -18.02 8.22 -2.63
C THR A 16 -16.73 8.10 -3.41
N GLU A 17 -16.73 8.68 -4.61
CA GLU A 17 -15.53 9.10 -5.31
C GLU A 17 -14.88 10.18 -4.45
N GLU A 18 -14.35 9.77 -3.30
CA GLU A 18 -13.38 10.57 -2.56
C GLU A 18 -12.23 10.77 -3.55
N PRO A 19 -11.79 12.03 -3.77
CA PRO A 19 -10.70 12.28 -4.71
C PRO A 19 -9.57 11.34 -4.32
N ASP A 20 -9.12 10.56 -5.30
CA ASP A 20 -7.94 9.70 -5.22
C ASP A 20 -6.81 10.64 -4.76
N HIS A 21 -6.63 10.75 -3.44
CA HIS A 21 -5.70 11.69 -2.86
C HIS A 21 -4.36 11.29 -3.45
N ASP A 22 -3.65 12.25 -4.06
CA ASP A 22 -2.33 12.07 -4.69
C ASP A 22 -1.32 11.49 -3.68
N LEU A 23 -1.47 10.22 -3.36
CA LEU A 23 -0.62 9.49 -2.45
C LEU A 23 0.59 9.06 -3.24
N PRO A 24 1.80 9.24 -2.71
CA PRO A 24 2.99 8.80 -3.39
C PRO A 24 2.95 7.28 -3.56
N HIS A 25 2.94 6.83 -4.80
CA HIS A 25 3.09 5.42 -5.14
C HIS A 25 4.57 5.04 -5.04
N ILE A 26 4.90 4.20 -4.06
CA ILE A 26 6.26 3.70 -3.86
C ILE A 26 6.25 2.19 -4.14
N SER A 27 7.20 1.71 -4.93
CA SER A 27 7.32 0.28 -5.22
C SER A 27 7.93 -0.47 -4.03
N LEU A 28 7.55 -1.74 -3.86
CA LEU A 28 8.15 -2.60 -2.83
C LEU A 28 9.67 -2.74 -3.00
N TRP A 29 10.14 -2.76 -4.24
CA TRP A 29 11.57 -2.79 -4.56
C TRP A 29 12.29 -1.55 -4.02
N ALA A 30 11.70 -0.36 -4.16
CA ALA A 30 12.28 0.87 -3.63
C ALA A 30 12.37 0.86 -2.10
N ILE A 31 11.36 0.30 -1.42
CA ILE A 31 11.36 0.13 0.04
C ILE A 31 12.45 -0.86 0.46
N GLN A 32 12.59 -1.98 -0.25
CA GLN A 32 13.64 -2.96 0.02
C GLN A 32 15.03 -2.35 -0.16
N ASP A 33 15.27 -1.60 -1.23
CA ASP A 33 16.57 -0.95 -1.47
C ASP A 33 16.89 0.09 -0.40
N ALA A 34 15.94 0.97 -0.07
CA ALA A 34 16.11 2.01 0.94
C ALA A 34 16.42 1.43 2.33
N THR A 35 15.71 0.36 2.72
CA THR A 35 15.90 -0.29 4.03
C THR A 35 17.06 -1.29 4.05
N ASN A 36 17.78 -1.48 2.94
CA ASN A 36 18.75 -2.56 2.75
C ASN A 36 18.16 -3.93 3.15
N ASN A 37 17.03 -4.26 2.53
CA ASN A 37 16.22 -5.44 2.76
C ASN A 37 15.85 -5.62 4.24
N PHE A 38 15.37 -4.54 4.88
CA PHE A 38 15.00 -4.48 6.30
C PHE A 38 16.12 -4.95 7.24
N SER A 39 17.37 -4.56 6.94
CA SER A 39 18.53 -4.89 7.77
C SER A 39 18.42 -4.27 9.17
N GLU A 40 18.78 -5.04 10.20
CA GLU A 40 18.86 -4.55 11.58
C GLU A 40 19.80 -3.34 11.73
N ALA A 41 20.82 -3.22 10.88
CA ALA A 41 21.71 -2.05 10.87
C ALA A 41 21.01 -0.74 10.47
N ASN A 42 19.86 -0.84 9.82
CA ASN A 42 19.02 0.29 9.42
C ASN A 42 17.79 0.46 10.33
N LYS A 43 17.60 -0.41 11.33
CA LYS A 43 16.52 -0.28 12.31
C LYS A 43 16.82 0.88 13.26
N LEU A 44 15.89 1.81 13.34
CA LEU A 44 15.90 2.95 14.26
C LEU A 44 15.35 2.57 15.64
N GLY A 45 14.40 1.63 15.68
CA GLY A 45 13.80 1.15 16.92
C GLY A 45 12.58 0.27 16.68
N GLU A 46 12.00 -0.24 17.76
CA GLU A 46 10.75 -1.00 17.76
C GLU A 46 9.93 -0.67 19.02
N GLY A 47 8.62 -0.60 18.87
CA GLY A 47 7.68 -0.33 19.98
C GLY A 47 6.25 -0.70 19.58
N GLY A 48 5.25 -0.03 20.17
CA GLY A 48 3.83 -0.31 19.88
C GLY A 48 3.40 -0.09 18.43
N PHE A 49 4.23 0.55 17.61
CA PHE A 49 4.03 0.77 16.18
C PHE A 49 4.76 -0.24 15.29
N GLY A 50 5.51 -1.19 15.88
CA GLY A 50 6.38 -2.11 15.16
C GLY A 50 7.79 -1.55 14.89
N PRO A 51 8.58 -2.22 14.04
CA PRO A 51 9.95 -1.79 13.71
C PRO A 51 9.95 -0.58 12.76
N VAL A 52 10.86 0.36 13.02
CA VAL A 52 11.07 1.56 12.19
C VAL A 52 12.46 1.48 11.57
N TYR A 53 12.56 1.72 10.28
CA TYR A 53 13.82 1.70 9.53
C TYR A 53 14.12 3.10 8.97
N LYS A 54 15.40 3.44 8.85
CA LYS A 54 15.88 4.67 8.19
C LYS A 54 15.88 4.54 6.67
#